data_AF-A0A947S176-F1
#
_entry.id   AF-A0A947S176-F1
#
_cell.length_a   1.000
_cell.length_b   1.000
_cell.length_c   1.000
_cell.angle_alpha   90.00
_cell.angle_beta   90.00
_cell.angle_gamma   90.00
#
_symmetry.space_group_name_H-M   'P 1'
#
loop_
_entity.id
_entity.type
_entity.pdbx_description
1 polymer ?
#
loop_
_entity_poly.entity_id
_entity_poly.type
_entity_poly.pdbx_seq_one_letter_code
_entity_poly.pdbx_strand_id
1 'polypeptide(L)' 'DVGIELEILTKSGAFIKWGEKMLGQGRPASMIFLKENKKDAEKLEKEIRDAWGKQKEGKEKIVVGPQEVNPQEAV' A
#
# COMPACT_ATOMS: atom_id res chain seq x y z
N ASP A 1 9.14 -5.13 2.65
CA ASP A 1 8.95 -6.51 3.15
C ASP A 1 7.87 -6.60 4.21
N VAL A 2 7.96 -5.83 5.30
CA VAL A 2 6.94 -5.77 6.37
C VAL A 2 5.48 -5.74 5.86
N GLY A 3 5.16 -4.89 4.87
CA GLY A 3 3.81 -4.84 4.32
C GLY A 3 3.33 -6.10 3.60
N ILE A 4 4.25 -6.91 3.04
CA ILE A 4 3.91 -8.22 2.44
C ILE A 4 3.67 -9.25 3.55
N GLU A 5 4.48 -9.22 4.61
CA GLU A 5 4.32 -10.11 5.77
C GLU A 5 3.01 -9.86 6.53
N LEU A 6 2.56 -8.60 6.57
CA LEU A 6 1.28 -8.20 7.15
C LEU A 6 0.07 -8.43 6.22
N GLU A 7 0.26 -9.05 5.04
CA GLU A 7 -0.76 -9.22 3.99
C GLU A 7 -1.42 -7.91 3.51
N ILE A 8 -0.79 -6.76 3.76
CA ILE A 8 -1.21 -5.45 3.23
C ILE A 8 -0.83 -5.32 1.76
N LEU A 9 0.33 -5.87 1.41
CA LEU A 9 0.87 -5.90 0.06
C LEU A 9 0.79 -7.32 -0.50
N THR A 10 0.03 -7.48 -1.58
CA THR A 10 -0.14 -8.77 -2.26
C THR A 10 0.83 -8.88 -3.41
N LYS A 11 1.62 -9.96 -3.45
CA LYS A 11 2.52 -10.26 -4.55
C LYS A 11 1.87 -11.29 -5.49
N SER A 12 1.48 -10.86 -6.69
CA SER A 12 1.00 -11.74 -7.76
C SER A 12 2.14 -11.98 -8.76
N GLY A 13 2.93 -13.04 -8.54
CA GLY A 13 4.08 -13.36 -9.38
C GLY A 13 5.16 -12.28 -9.29
N ALA A 14 5.41 -11.58 -10.40
CA ALA A 14 6.31 -10.44 -10.44
C ALA A 14 5.62 -9.13 -10.04
N PHE A 15 4.30 -9.05 -9.87
CA PHE A 15 3.60 -7.80 -9.58
C PHE A 15 3.34 -7.64 -8.08
N ILE A 16 3.48 -6.42 -7.56
CA ILE A 16 3.11 -6.05 -6.19
C ILE A 16 1.89 -5.14 -6.24
N LYS A 17 0.89 -5.47 -5.43
CA LYS A 17 -0.37 -4.76 -5.28
C LYS A 17 -0.54 -4.36 -3.83
N TRP A 18 -1.17 -3.23 -3.60
CA TRP A 18 -1.59 -2.74 -2.29
C TRP A 18 -3.12 -2.67 -2.28
N GLY A 19 -3.75 -3.62 -1.60
CA GLY A 19 -5.19 -3.87 -1.75
C GLY A 19 -5.57 -4.10 -3.22
N GLU A 20 -6.32 -3.17 -3.79
CA GLU A 20 -6.76 -3.20 -5.20
C GLU A 20 -5.84 -2.39 -6.14
N LYS A 21 -4.88 -1.62 -5.61
CA LYS A 21 -4.01 -0.74 -6.38
C LYS A 21 -2.72 -1.45 -6.78
N MET A 22 -2.36 -1.41 -8.05
CA MET A 22 -1.08 -1.99 -8.52
C MET A 22 0.07 -1.00 -8.27
N LEU A 23 1.06 -1.40 -7.45
CA LEU A 23 2.26 -0.60 -7.20
C LEU A 23 3.30 -0.76 -8.31
N GLY A 24 3.35 -1.94 -8.94
CA GLY A 24 4.20 -2.18 -10.11
C GLY A 24 4.79 -3.59 -10.18
N GLN A 25 5.64 -3.81 -11.19
CA GLN A 25 6.34 -5.08 -11.38
C GLN A 25 7.62 -5.13 -10.52
N GLY A 26 7.54 -5.89 -9.43
CA GLY A 26 8.64 -6.25 -8.57
C GLY A 26 8.94 -5.19 -7.53
N ARG A 27 9.91 -5.49 -6.67
CA ARG A 27 10.42 -4.55 -5.67
C ARG A 27 10.85 -3.19 -6.25
N PRO A 28 11.59 -3.10 -7.38
CA PRO A 28 12.09 -1.81 -7.85
C PRO A 28 10.96 -0.89 -8.34
N ALA A 29 9.98 -1.40 -9.09
CA ALA A 29 8.86 -0.59 -9.57
C ALA A 29 8.00 -0.06 -8.42
N SER A 30 7.72 -0.90 -7.41
CA SER A 30 6.98 -0.46 -6.22
C SER A 30 7.73 0.61 -5.43
N MET A 31 9.06 0.54 -5.34
CA MET A 31 9.87 1.59 -4.71
C MET A 31 9.79 2.92 -5.48
N ILE A 32 9.83 2.88 -6.81
CA ILE A 32 9.70 4.08 -7.65
C ILE A 32 8.31 4.68 -7.46
N PHE A 33 7.26 3.86 -7.52
CA PHE A 33 5.89 4.30 -7.30
C PHE A 33 5.72 5.02 -5.95
N LEU A 34 6.26 4.45 -4.87
CA LEU A 34 6.18 5.06 -3.53
C LEU A 34 7.03 6.34 -3.40
N LYS A 35 8.15 6.42 -4.12
CA LYS A 35 9.00 7.64 -4.16
C LYS A 35 8.31 8.78 -4.89
N GLU A 36 7.68 8.50 -6.02
CA GLU A 36 6.94 9.50 -6.80
C GLU A 36 5.63 9.88 -6.10
N ASN A 37 4.94 8.90 -5.50
CA ASN A 37 3.66 9.09 -4.84
C ASN A 37 3.81 9.09 -3.32
N LYS A 38 4.40 10.16 -2.78
CA LYS A 38 4.58 10.32 -1.33
C LYS A 38 3.29 10.17 -0.52
N LYS A 39 2.15 10.63 -1.06
CA LYS A 39 0.82 10.46 -0.43
C LYS A 39 0.43 8.99 -0.27
N ASP A 40 0.68 8.16 -1.28
CA ASP A 40 0.42 6.73 -1.21
C ASP A 40 1.41 6.05 -0.26
N ALA A 41 2.66 6.49 -0.24
CA ALA A 41 3.66 5.98 0.70
C ALA A 41 3.29 6.27 2.17
N GLU A 42 2.84 7.48 2.49
CA GLU A 42 2.36 7.82 3.84
C GLU A 42 1.13 6.99 4.24
N LYS A 43 0.18 6.80 3.31
CA LYS A 43 -0.98 5.93 3.58
C LYS A 43 -0.55 4.48 3.82
N LEU A 44 0.34 3.94 2.97
CA LEU A 44 0.84 2.58 3.13
C LEU A 44 1.60 2.40 4.45
N GLU A 45 2.43 3.36 4.84
CA GLU A 45 3.14 3.32 6.12
C GLU A 45 2.17 3.35 7.30
N LYS A 46 1.13 4.18 7.22
CA LYS A 46 0.08 4.27 8.25
C LYS A 46 -0.68 2.95 8.38
N GLU A 47 -1.07 2.33 7.27
CA GLU A 47 -1.71 1.00 7.25
C GLU A 47 -0.80 -0.07 7.86
N ILE A 48 0.48 -0.10 7.47
CA ILE A 48 1.48 -1.02 8.03
C ILE A 48 1.61 -0.84 9.54
N ARG A 49 1.70 0.41 10.00
CA ARG A 49 1.83 0.73 11.43
C ARG A 49 0.57 0.38 12.22
N ASP A 50 -0.60 0.61 11.64
CA ASP A 50 -1.89 0.29 12.25
C ASP A 50 -2.08 -1.23 12.36
N ALA A 51 -1.82 -1.98 11.28
CA ALA A 51 -1.88 -3.44 11.28
C ALA A 51 -0.85 -4.07 12.23
N TRP A 52 0.38 -3.53 12.28
CA TRP A 52 1.40 -3.98 13.21
C TRP A 52 1.00 -3.71 14.67
N GLY A 53 0.33 -2.60 14.96
CA GLY A 53 -0.24 -2.30 16.28
C GLY A 53 -1.41 -3.21 16.65
N LYS A 54 -2.34 -3.44 15.71
CA LYS A 54 -3.52 -4.32 15.88
C LYS A 54 -3.18 -5.81 15.99
N GLN A 55 -2.07 -6.26 15.42
CA GLN A 55 -1.57 -7.62 15.65
C GLN A 55 -1.27 -7.88 17.14
N LYS A 56 -0.99 -6.81 17.90
CA LYS A 56 -0.73 -6.86 19.35
C LYS A 56 -1.98 -6.70 20.21
N GLU A 57 -3.02 -6.06 19.69
CA GLU A 57 -4.25 -5.73 20.43
C GLU A 57 -5.46 -6.16 19.59
N GLY A 58 -6.06 -7.29 19.99
CA GLY A 58 -6.99 -8.07 19.16
C GLY A 58 -8.13 -7.26 18.55
N LYS A 59 -8.41 -7.59 17.28
CA LYS A 59 -9.65 -7.37 16.51
C LYS A 59 -10.49 -6.18 16.95
N GLU A 60 -10.48 -5.09 16.16
CA GLU A 60 -11.70 -4.46 15.65
C GLU A 60 -11.40 -3.31 14.66
N LYS A 61 -12.17 -3.32 13.56
CA LYS A 61 -12.47 -2.26 12.57
C LYS A 61 -11.51 -1.05 12.50
N ILE A 62 -10.84 -0.85 11.36
CA ILE A 62 -10.97 0.42 10.63
C ILE A 62 -10.95 0.14 9.12
N VAL A 63 -12.03 0.55 8.44
CA VAL A 63 -12.16 0.80 7.00
C VAL A 63 -11.24 1.96 6.64
N VAL A 64 -10.20 1.74 5.83
CA VAL A 64 -9.41 2.85 5.26
C VAL A 64 -9.29 2.76 3.74
N GLY A 65 -10.43 2.55 3.07
CA GLY A 65 -10.72 3.43 1.92
C GLY A 65 -11.27 4.74 2.50
N PRO A 66 -10.85 5.93 2.06
CA PRO A 66 -10.80 6.30 0.64
C PRO A 66 -9.62 7.22 0.26
N GLN A 67 -9.42 7.44 -1.04
CA GLN A 67 -9.38 8.77 -1.66
C GLN A 67 -8.69 8.64 -3.02
N GLU A 68 -9.53 8.63 -4.03
CA GLU A 68 -9.24 9.01 -5.41
C GLU A 68 -8.44 10.32 -5.42
N VAL A 69 -7.31 10.34 -6.12
CA VAL A 69 -6.93 11.39 -7.07
C VAL A 69 -5.69 10.89 -7.79
N ASN A 70 -5.80 10.66 -9.10
CA ASN A 70 -4.84 11.30 -9.98
C ASN A 70 -5.57 11.78 -11.24
N PRO A 71 -5.70 13.10 -11.43
CA PRO A 71 -6.15 13.69 -12.67
C PRO A 71 -5.09 13.39 -13.72
N GLN A 72 -5.48 12.68 -14.78
CA GLN A 72 -4.65 12.60 -15.97
C GLN A 72 -4.84 13.91 -16.76
N GLU A 73 -4.16 14.96 -16.33
CA GLU A 73 -3.51 15.91 -17.26
C GLU A 73 -2.35 15.14 -17.92
N ALA A 74 -1.99 15.27 -19.19
CA ALA A 74 -2.47 16.08 -20.30
C ALA A 74 -1.87 15.47 -21.58
N VAL A 75 -2.67 15.29 -22.63
CA VAL A 75 -2.41 15.65 -24.06
C VAL A 75 -3.52 15.09 -24.95
#